data_AF-A0A384B2X9-F1
#
_entry.id   AF-A0A384B2X9-F1
#
_cell.length_a   1.000
_cell.length_b   1.000
_cell.length_c   1.000
_cell.angle_alpha   90.00
_cell.angle_beta   90.00
_cell.angle_gamma   90.00
#
_symmetry.space_group_name_H-M   'P 1'
#
loop_
_entity.id
_entity.type
_entity.pdbx_description
1 polymer ?
#
loop_
_entity_poly.entity_id
_entity_poly.type
_entity_poly.pdbx_seq_one_letter_code
_entity_poly.pdbx_strand_id
1 'polypeptide(L)'
;LWVNQEDGVEEGPSDVQNGHLDPNSDCLCLGRPLQNRDQMRANVINEIMSTERHYIKHLKDICEGYLKQCRKRRDMFSDEQLKVIFGNIEDIYRFQMGFVRDLEKQYNNDDPHLSEIGPCFLEH
;
A
#
# COMPACT_ATOMS: atom_id res chain seq x y z
N LEU A 1 5.15 -10.82 28.59
CA LEU A 1 6.32 -11.08 29.45
C LEU A 1 7.28 -9.92 29.26
N TRP A 2 7.38 -9.07 30.26
CA TRP A 2 8.48 -8.14 30.43
C TRP A 2 9.69 -8.94 30.90
N VAL A 3 10.83 -8.79 30.24
CA VAL A 3 12.13 -9.22 30.75
C VAL A 3 13.09 -8.05 30.61
N ASN A 4 13.10 -7.21 31.64
CA ASN A 4 14.30 -6.51 32.12
C ASN A 4 15.31 -7.57 32.58
N GLN A 5 16.62 -7.40 32.70
CA GLN A 5 17.61 -6.35 32.45
C GLN A 5 18.92 -6.90 33.04
N GLU A 6 20.08 -6.70 32.39
CA GLU A 6 21.43 -6.53 32.99
C GLU A 6 22.49 -6.83 31.92
N ASP A 7 23.69 -6.27 31.86
CA ASP A 7 24.30 -4.99 32.22
C ASP A 7 25.68 -5.06 31.53
N GLY A 8 26.22 -3.94 31.07
CA GLY A 8 27.54 -3.93 30.44
C GLY A 8 28.02 -2.53 30.09
N VAL A 9 28.44 -1.80 31.13
CA VAL A 9 29.15 -0.52 31.03
C VAL A 9 30.63 -0.80 30.74
N GLU A 10 31.19 -0.21 29.68
CA GLU A 10 32.62 0.08 29.59
C GLU A 10 32.84 1.57 29.26
N GLU A 11 33.59 2.24 30.12
CA GLU A 11 33.98 3.64 30.05
C GLU A 11 35.25 3.88 29.21
N GLY A 12 35.25 4.94 28.39
CA GLY A 12 36.39 5.84 28.13
C GLY A 12 37.38 5.51 27.00
N PRO A 13 38.15 6.51 26.47
CA PRO A 13 38.40 7.83 27.04
C PRO A 13 37.95 9.02 26.18
N SER A 14 37.80 10.13 26.89
CA SER A 14 37.59 11.50 26.42
C SER A 14 38.77 12.07 25.63
N ASP A 15 38.49 12.67 24.47
CA ASP A 15 39.36 13.70 23.87
C ASP A 15 38.55 14.98 23.62
N VAL A 16 38.87 15.99 24.41
CA VAL A 16 38.35 17.34 24.31
C VAL A 16 39.15 18.07 23.24
N GLN A 17 38.52 18.39 22.10
CA GLN A 17 39.06 19.40 21.19
C GLN A 17 38.07 20.56 21.06
N ASN A 18 38.37 21.61 21.81
CA ASN A 18 37.96 22.98 21.54
C ASN A 18 38.54 23.41 20.19
N GLY A 19 37.71 23.84 19.24
CA GLY A 19 38.22 24.43 18.00
C GLY A 19 37.14 24.84 17.00
N HIS A 20 36.74 26.11 17.10
CA HIS A 20 36.26 26.97 16.00
C HIS A 20 35.05 26.49 15.17
N LEU A 21 33.88 27.08 15.44
CA LEU A 21 32.74 27.05 14.52
C LEU A 21 33.08 27.92 13.30
N ASP A 22 33.39 27.27 12.18
CA ASP A 22 33.49 27.91 10.88
C ASP A 22 32.10 28.48 10.48
N PRO A 23 31.95 29.77 10.15
CA PRO A 23 30.64 30.36 9.82
C PRO A 23 30.11 29.96 8.43
N ASN A 24 30.83 29.11 7.70
CA ASN A 24 30.57 28.85 6.28
C ASN A 24 30.21 27.38 5.97
N SER A 25 29.69 26.65 6.96
CA SER A 25 29.02 25.37 6.68
C SER A 25 27.62 25.67 6.13
N ASP A 26 27.54 25.72 4.80
CA ASP A 26 26.31 25.90 4.04
C ASP A 26 25.17 25.04 4.63
N CYS A 27 24.15 25.75 5.09
CA CYS A 27 22.93 25.24 5.68
C CYS A 27 22.12 24.45 4.63
N LEU A 28 22.47 23.19 4.39
CA LEU A 28 21.71 22.29 3.51
C LEU A 28 20.41 21.74 4.14
N CYS A 29 19.98 22.27 5.29
CA CYS A 29 18.80 21.73 6.00
C CYS A 29 17.47 22.42 5.68
N LEU A 30 17.44 23.48 4.86
CA LEU A 30 16.19 24.18 4.51
C LEU A 30 15.27 23.42 3.52
N GLY A 31 15.74 22.34 2.88
CA GLY A 31 14.95 21.55 1.90
C GLY A 31 14.21 20.33 2.46
N ARG A 32 14.42 19.97 3.73
CA ARG A 32 14.05 18.65 4.27
C ARG A 32 12.57 18.37 4.62
N PRO A 33 11.70 19.33 4.97
CA PRO A 33 10.34 18.99 5.40
C PRO A 33 9.38 18.69 4.24
N LEU A 34 9.56 19.30 3.07
CA LEU A 34 8.67 19.09 1.90
C LEU A 34 8.90 17.74 1.23
N GLN A 35 10.16 17.38 0.99
CA GLN A 35 10.52 16.06 0.44
C GLN A 35 10.01 14.90 1.31
N ASN A 36 9.94 15.08 2.63
CA ASN A 36 9.36 14.06 3.51
C ASN A 36 7.85 13.89 3.30
N ARG A 37 7.11 14.99 3.06
CA ARG A 37 5.66 14.93 2.80
C ARG A 37 5.33 14.34 1.44
N ASP A 38 6.09 14.72 0.41
CA ASP A 38 5.91 14.19 -0.94
C ASP A 38 6.28 12.69 -0.98
N GLN A 39 7.35 12.29 -0.30
CA GLN A 39 7.70 10.89 -0.15
C GLN A 39 6.62 10.10 0.60
N MET A 40 6.07 10.65 1.70
CA MET A 40 4.96 10.01 2.41
C MET A 40 3.74 9.83 1.49
N ARG A 41 3.40 10.86 0.70
CA ARG A 41 2.29 10.77 -0.26
C ARG A 41 2.57 9.72 -1.34
N ALA A 42 3.77 9.70 -1.92
CA ALA A 42 4.17 8.67 -2.88
C ALA A 42 4.04 7.26 -2.29
N ASN A 43 4.45 7.06 -1.03
CA ASN A 43 4.33 5.78 -0.35
C ASN A 43 2.87 5.35 -0.20
N VAL A 44 1.98 6.26 0.21
CA VAL A 44 0.54 5.99 0.34
C VAL A 44 -0.06 5.64 -1.02
N ILE A 45 0.24 6.39 -2.07
CA ILE A 45 -0.24 6.10 -3.43
C ILE A 45 0.23 4.71 -3.87
N ASN A 46 1.51 4.39 -3.68
CA ASN A 46 2.06 3.08 -4.04
C ASN A 46 1.43 1.94 -3.26
N GLU A 47 1.17 2.14 -1.97
CA GLU A 47 0.47 1.17 -1.13
C GLU A 47 -0.94 0.92 -1.68
N ILE A 48 -1.73 1.97 -1.93
CA ILE A 48 -3.07 1.86 -2.50
C ILE A 48 -3.02 1.07 -3.81
N MET A 49 -2.15 1.46 -4.75
CA MET A 49 -2.04 0.76 -6.04
C MET A 49 -1.66 -0.71 -5.87
N SER A 50 -0.76 -1.01 -4.92
CA SER A 50 -0.34 -2.37 -4.62
C SER A 50 -1.48 -3.20 -4.02
N THR A 51 -2.16 -2.67 -3.01
CA THR A 51 -3.25 -3.37 -2.32
C THR A 51 -4.42 -3.62 -3.26
N GLU A 52 -4.73 -2.66 -4.14
CA GLU A 52 -5.79 -2.81 -5.14
C GLU A 52 -5.49 -3.89 -6.18
N ARG A 53 -4.25 -3.98 -6.66
CA ARG A 53 -3.83 -5.07 -7.55
C ARG A 53 -3.90 -6.43 -6.87
N HIS A 54 -3.49 -6.52 -5.61
CA HIS A 54 -3.62 -7.76 -4.84
C HIS A 54 -5.08 -8.15 -4.62
N TYR A 55 -5.93 -7.17 -4.31
CA TYR A 55 -7.36 -7.39 -4.12
C TYR A 55 -8.03 -7.92 -5.39
N ILE A 56 -7.73 -7.33 -6.56
CA ILE A 56 -8.16 -7.87 -7.86
C ILE A 56 -7.71 -9.31 -8.07
N LYS A 57 -6.45 -9.62 -7.74
CA LYS A 57 -5.94 -10.99 -7.85
C LYS A 57 -6.75 -11.94 -6.98
N HIS A 58 -7.06 -11.56 -5.74
CA HIS A 58 -7.89 -12.38 -4.85
C HIS A 58 -9.31 -12.57 -5.40
N LEU A 59 -9.95 -11.53 -5.93
CA LEU A 59 -11.26 -11.63 -6.57
C LEU A 59 -11.23 -12.57 -7.78
N LYS A 60 -10.18 -12.49 -8.59
CA LYS A 60 -9.96 -13.42 -9.71
C LYS A 60 -9.81 -14.86 -9.22
N ASP A 61 -8.98 -15.09 -8.22
CA ASP A 61 -8.75 -16.41 -7.64
C ASP A 61 -10.04 -17.00 -7.05
N ILE A 62 -10.89 -16.18 -6.42
CA ILE A 62 -12.23 -16.59 -5.95
C ILE A 62 -13.14 -16.98 -7.12
N CYS A 63 -13.25 -16.12 -8.13
CA CYS A 63 -14.15 -16.34 -9.27
C CYS A 63 -13.73 -17.55 -10.12
N GLU A 64 -12.44 -17.66 -10.45
CA GLU A 64 -11.91 -18.69 -11.34
C GLU A 64 -11.55 -20.00 -10.62
N GLY A 65 -11.02 -19.90 -9.41
CA GLY A 65 -10.54 -21.03 -8.62
C GLY A 65 -11.67 -21.72 -7.85
N TYR A 66 -12.64 -20.98 -7.33
CA TYR A 66 -13.72 -21.54 -6.51
C TYR A 66 -15.06 -21.52 -7.23
N LEU A 67 -15.63 -20.34 -7.49
CA LEU A 67 -17.00 -20.21 -8.01
C LEU A 67 -17.20 -21.00 -9.32
N LYS A 68 -16.25 -20.88 -10.26
CA LYS A 68 -16.29 -21.61 -11.54
C LYS A 68 -16.22 -23.13 -11.35
N GLN A 69 -15.50 -23.64 -10.34
CA GLN A 69 -15.43 -25.07 -10.09
C GLN A 69 -16.68 -25.59 -9.37
N CYS A 70 -17.20 -24.84 -8.39
CA CYS A 70 -18.45 -25.17 -7.71
C CYS A 70 -19.63 -25.22 -8.69
N ARG A 71 -19.72 -24.28 -9.65
CA ARG A 71 -20.74 -24.29 -10.71
C ARG A 71 -20.71 -25.53 -11.61
N LYS A 72 -19.54 -26.17 -11.78
CA LYS A 72 -19.44 -27.43 -12.54
C LYS A 72 -19.95 -28.65 -11.76
N ARG A 73 -19.98 -28.57 -10.43
CA ARG A 73 -20.39 -29.64 -9.52
C ARG A 73 -21.83 -29.42 -9.04
N ARG A 74 -22.78 -29.47 -9.97
CA ARG A 74 -24.23 -29.31 -9.66
C ARG A 74 -24.78 -30.43 -8.76
N ASP A 75 -24.04 -31.54 -8.64
CA ASP A 75 -24.29 -32.62 -7.68
C ASP A 75 -23.95 -32.23 -6.24
N MET A 76 -23.08 -31.24 -6.03
CA MET A 76 -22.63 -30.80 -4.71
C MET A 76 -23.20 -29.44 -4.30
N PHE A 77 -23.43 -28.54 -5.25
CA PHE A 77 -23.86 -27.17 -4.99
C PHE A 77 -25.10 -26.82 -5.82
N SER A 78 -26.18 -26.45 -5.12
CA SER A 78 -27.35 -25.85 -5.77
C SER A 78 -27.11 -24.37 -6.08
N ASP A 79 -27.88 -23.82 -7.02
CA ASP A 79 -27.77 -22.40 -7.38
C ASP A 79 -28.06 -21.47 -6.19
N GLU A 80 -28.95 -21.88 -5.28
CA GLU A 80 -29.26 -21.14 -4.04
C GLU A 80 -28.09 -21.15 -3.06
N GLN A 81 -27.42 -22.29 -2.86
CA GLN A 81 -26.21 -22.37 -2.04
C GLN A 81 -25.09 -21.51 -2.63
N LEU A 82 -24.88 -21.55 -3.95
CA LEU A 82 -23.89 -20.70 -4.62
C LEU A 82 -24.17 -19.22 -4.39
N LYS A 83 -25.44 -18.80 -4.47
CA LYS A 83 -25.84 -17.42 -4.20
C LYS A 83 -25.59 -17.01 -2.75
N VAL A 84 -25.86 -17.89 -1.79
CA VAL A 84 -25.61 -17.62 -0.36
C VAL A 84 -24.11 -17.52 -0.06
N ILE A 85 -23.28 -18.42 -0.63
CA ILE A 85 -21.84 -18.47 -0.35
C ILE A 85 -21.09 -17.33 -1.06
N PHE A 86 -21.38 -17.09 -2.33
CA PHE A 86 -20.60 -16.18 -3.18
C PHE A 86 -21.28 -14.82 -3.42
N GLY A 87 -22.59 -14.69 -3.17
CA GLY A 87 -23.30 -13.43 -3.35
C GLY A 87 -23.13 -12.83 -4.75
N ASN A 88 -22.85 -11.53 -4.80
CA ASN A 88 -22.57 -10.76 -6.01
C ASN A 88 -21.05 -10.61 -6.29
N ILE A 89 -20.22 -11.56 -5.87
CA ILE A 89 -18.74 -11.45 -5.98
C ILE A 89 -18.25 -11.21 -7.42
N GLU A 90 -18.93 -11.75 -8.42
CA GLU A 90 -18.58 -11.50 -9.83
C GLU A 90 -18.87 -10.07 -10.26
N ASP A 91 -19.91 -9.44 -9.70
CA ASP A 91 -20.22 -8.03 -9.95
C ASP A 91 -19.18 -7.13 -9.29
N ILE A 92 -18.80 -7.43 -8.04
CA ILE A 92 -17.72 -6.73 -7.34
C ILE A 92 -16.42 -6.85 -8.13
N TYR A 93 -16.08 -8.05 -8.63
CA TYR A 93 -14.89 -8.25 -9.44
C TYR A 93 -14.93 -7.45 -10.75
N ARG A 94 -16.07 -7.43 -11.46
CA ARG A 94 -16.25 -6.62 -12.67
C ARG A 94 -16.08 -5.12 -12.40
N PHE A 95 -16.70 -4.63 -11.33
CA PHE A 95 -16.55 -3.24 -10.88
C PHE A 95 -15.08 -2.93 -10.57
N GLN A 96 -14.42 -3.77 -9.76
CA GLN A 96 -13.05 -3.53 -9.32
C GLN A 96 -12.08 -3.45 -10.49
N MET A 97 -12.24 -4.30 -11.52
CA MET A 97 -11.43 -4.22 -12.74
C MET A 97 -11.52 -2.87 -13.44
N GLY A 98 -12.72 -2.27 -13.50
CA GLY A 98 -12.92 -0.94 -14.06
C GLY A 98 -12.26 0.14 -13.20
N PHE A 99 -12.52 0.08 -11.90
CA PHE A 99 -11.98 1.02 -10.92
C PHE A 99 -10.45 1.05 -10.90
N VAL A 100 -9.78 -0.11 -10.82
CA VAL A 100 -8.31 -0.18 -10.82
C VAL A 100 -7.71 0.25 -12.15
N ARG A 101 -8.34 -0.08 -13.28
CA ARG A 101 -7.91 0.43 -14.60
C ARG A 101 -7.90 1.96 -14.61
N ASP A 102 -8.89 2.59 -13.99
CA ASP A 102 -8.99 4.05 -13.98
C ASP A 102 -8.03 4.67 -12.94
N LEU A 103 -7.75 3.99 -11.82
CA LEU A 103 -6.62 4.35 -10.93
C LEU A 103 -5.27 4.29 -11.63
N GLU A 104 -5.01 3.23 -12.41
CA GLU A 104 -3.76 3.05 -13.16
C GLU A 104 -3.55 4.14 -14.22
N LYS A 105 -4.63 4.68 -14.79
CA LYS A 105 -4.55 5.83 -15.71
C LYS A 105 -4.14 7.13 -15.01
N GLN A 106 -4.57 7.33 -13.76
CA GLN A 106 -4.25 8.53 -12.98
C GLN A 106 -2.91 8.43 -12.24
N TYR A 107 -2.28 7.25 -12.24
CA TYR A 107 -0.99 7.06 -11.61
C TYR A 107 0.14 7.71 -12.43
N ASN A 108 0.88 8.62 -11.80
CA ASN A 108 2.06 9.24 -12.39
C ASN A 108 3.30 8.40 -12.08
N ASN A 109 3.94 7.87 -13.13
CA ASN A 109 5.12 7.00 -12.99
C ASN A 109 6.40 7.75 -12.63
N ASP A 110 6.52 9.01 -13.09
CA ASP A 110 7.71 9.83 -12.86
C ASP A 110 7.66 10.45 -11.45
N ASP A 111 6.48 10.95 -11.06
CA ASP A 111 6.22 11.60 -9.79
C ASP A 111 4.98 11.03 -9.08
N PRO A 112 5.09 9.88 -8.37
CA PRO A 112 3.92 9.20 -7.79
C PRO A 112 3.11 10.05 -6.82
N HIS A 113 3.75 10.98 -6.12
CA HIS A 113 3.10 11.93 -5.21
C HIS A 113 2.18 12.93 -5.92
N LEU A 114 2.35 13.15 -7.23
CA LEU A 114 1.47 13.98 -8.05
C LEU A 114 0.27 13.22 -8.62
N SER A 115 0.12 11.93 -8.34
CA SER A 115 -1.04 11.14 -8.80
C SER A 115 -2.35 11.70 -8.24
N GLU A 116 -3.32 11.94 -9.14
CA GLU A 116 -4.65 12.49 -8.82
C GLU A 116 -5.70 11.38 -8.81
N ILE A 117 -5.62 10.50 -7.81
CA ILE A 117 -6.52 9.33 -7.71
C ILE A 117 -7.89 9.65 -7.09
N GLY A 118 -8.04 10.82 -6.45
CA GLY A 118 -9.28 11.22 -5.78
C GLY A 118 -10.53 11.20 -6.67
N PRO A 119 -10.49 11.77 -7.90
CA PRO A 119 -11.60 11.70 -8.84
C PRO A 119 -12.08 10.28 -9.16
N CYS A 120 -11.19 9.29 -9.21
CA CYS A 120 -11.57 7.90 -9.48
C CYS A 120 -12.61 7.36 -8.49
N PHE A 121 -12.53 7.77 -7.21
CA PHE A 121 -13.46 7.36 -6.16
C PHE A 121 -14.79 8.11 -6.19
N LEU A 122 -14.85 9.28 -6.82
CA LEU A 122 -16.08 10.08 -6.92
C LEU A 122 -16.94 9.68 -8.13
N GLU A 123 -16.31 9.09 -9.15
CA GLU A 123 -16.96 8.67 -10.39
C GLU A 123 -17.51 7.23 -10.32
N HIS A 124 -17.17 6.48 -9.28
CA HIS A 124 -17.55 5.09 -9.07
C HIS A 124 -18.45 4.94 -7.83
#